data_AF-E2C635-F1
#
_entry.id   AF-E2C635-F1
#
_cell.length_a   1.000
_cell.length_b   1.000
_cell.length_c   1.000
_cell.angle_alpha   90.00
_cell.angle_beta   90.00
_cell.angle_gamma   90.00
#
_symmetry.space_group_name_H-M   'P 1'
#
loop_
_entity.id
_entity.type
_entity.pdbx_description
1 polymer ?
#
loop_
_entity_poly.entity_id
_entity_poly.type
_entity_poly.pdbx_seq_one_letter_code
_entity_poly.pdbx_strand_id
1 'polypeptide(L)'
;VLQTFIEGPNSTINRAAQTHDIAPKSVWRILKKNKFHPYKLQYVQDDIALKFVWRILKKNKFHPYKLQYVQELQDGDVERRIGFCERMMALIDVRPMFPYQIIFTDEATFTLTGE
;
A
#
# COMPACT_ATOMS: atom_id res chain seq x y z
N VAL A 1 4.02 -34.22 7.04
CA VAL A 1 3.56 -33.51 5.82
C VAL A 1 3.15 -32.06 6.06
N LEU A 2 2.14 -31.72 6.89
CA LEU A 2 1.76 -30.31 7.08
C LEU A 2 2.86 -29.48 7.75
N GLN A 3 3.47 -30.04 8.80
CA GLN A 3 4.56 -29.42 9.54
C GLN A 3 5.73 -28.97 8.64
N THR A 4 6.09 -29.78 7.64
CA THR A 4 7.14 -29.44 6.68
C THR A 4 6.82 -28.23 5.79
N PHE A 5 5.55 -27.88 5.59
CA PHE A 5 5.16 -26.65 4.88
C PHE A 5 4.96 -25.47 5.84
N ILE A 6 4.81 -25.71 7.14
CA ILE A 6 4.78 -24.67 8.18
C ILE A 6 6.20 -24.19 8.47
N GLU A 7 7.16 -25.11 8.61
CA GLU A 7 8.58 -24.82 8.86
C GLU A 7 9.30 -24.34 7.59
N GLY A 8 8.83 -24.75 6.41
CA GLY A 8 9.42 -24.40 5.12
C GLY A 8 8.35 -24.06 4.07
N PRO A 9 7.82 -22.83 4.04
CA PRO A 9 6.70 -22.45 3.16
C PRO A 9 7.01 -22.58 1.66
N ASN A 10 8.30 -22.60 1.29
CA ASN A 10 8.77 -22.77 -0.08
C ASN A 10 9.07 -24.23 -0.47
N SER A 11 8.83 -25.21 0.42
CA SER A 11 9.04 -26.62 0.12
C SER A 11 8.09 -27.10 -1.00
N THR A 12 8.59 -27.95 -1.90
CA THR A 12 7.76 -28.47 -3.01
C THR A 12 7.07 -29.77 -2.61
N ILE A 13 5.95 -30.08 -3.28
CA ILE A 13 5.22 -31.34 -3.08
C ILE A 13 6.13 -32.57 -3.28
N ASN A 14 7.03 -32.53 -4.27
CA ASN A 14 7.98 -33.60 -4.54
C ASN A 14 9.04 -33.74 -3.45
N ARG A 15 9.53 -32.62 -2.90
CA ARG A 15 10.50 -32.64 -1.79
C ARG A 15 9.84 -33.18 -0.52
N ALA A 16 8.63 -32.74 -0.19
CA ALA A 16 7.86 -33.28 0.93
C ALA A 16 7.50 -34.77 0.73
N ALA A 17 7.21 -35.20 -0.50
CA ALA A 17 6.97 -36.59 -0.84
C ALA A 17 8.19 -37.47 -0.55
N GLN A 18 9.39 -37.01 -0.92
CA GLN A 18 10.65 -37.69 -0.62
C GLN A 18 10.96 -37.73 0.88
N THR A 19 10.77 -36.61 1.60
CA THR A 19 11.05 -36.53 3.04
C THR A 19 10.15 -37.43 3.87
N HIS A 20 8.88 -37.57 3.49
CA HIS A 20 7.89 -38.36 4.22
C HIS A 20 7.66 -39.75 3.61
N ASP A 21 8.48 -40.15 2.62
CA ASP A 21 8.38 -41.41 1.87
C ASP A 21 6.94 -41.78 1.44
N ILE A 22 6.26 -40.83 0.82
CA ILE A 22 4.88 -40.99 0.35
C ILE A 22 4.72 -40.48 -1.07
N ALA A 23 3.76 -41.04 -1.80
CA ALA A 23 3.46 -40.59 -3.15
C ALA A 23 3.11 -39.09 -3.19
N PRO A 24 3.60 -38.32 -4.18
CA PRO A 24 3.28 -36.89 -4.33
C PRO A 24 1.77 -36.60 -4.38
N LYS A 25 0.97 -37.50 -4.98
CA LYS A 25 -0.50 -37.41 -4.97
C LYS A 25 -1.09 -37.48 -3.56
N SER A 26 -0.50 -38.26 -2.65
CA SER A 26 -0.93 -38.37 -1.26
C SER A 26 -0.63 -37.07 -0.50
N VAL A 27 0.55 -36.48 -0.70
CA VAL A 27 0.89 -35.14 -0.18
C VAL A 27 -0.14 -34.12 -0.64
N TRP A 28 -0.45 -34.07 -1.94
CA TRP A 28 -1.46 -33.15 -2.49
C TRP A 28 -2.85 -33.35 -1.87
N ARG A 29 -3.28 -34.60 -1.68
CA ARG A 29 -4.57 -34.94 -1.06
C ARG A 29 -4.64 -34.50 0.41
N ILE A 30 -3.54 -34.68 1.16
CA ILE A 30 -3.42 -34.26 2.56
C ILE A 30 -3.50 -32.73 2.68
N LEU A 31 -2.78 -31.99 1.81
CA LEU A 31 -2.85 -30.53 1.77
C LEU A 31 -4.27 -30.03 1.47
N LYS A 32 -4.93 -30.61 0.46
CA LYS A 32 -6.30 -30.27 0.07
C LYS A 32 -7.32 -30.54 1.18
N LYS A 33 -7.21 -31.69 1.87
CA LYS A 33 -8.12 -32.06 2.98
C LYS A 33 -8.01 -31.10 4.17
N ASN A 34 -6.83 -30.53 4.41
CA ASN A 34 -6.57 -29.60 5.51
C ASN A 34 -6.68 -28.13 5.09
N LYS A 35 -7.28 -27.83 3.92
CA LYS A 35 -7.38 -26.47 3.35
C LYS A 35 -6.03 -25.74 3.25
N PHE A 36 -4.94 -26.50 3.22
CA PHE A 36 -3.61 -25.96 3.04
C PHE A 36 -3.42 -25.79 1.54
N HIS A 37 -3.64 -24.56 1.06
CA HIS A 37 -3.38 -24.19 -0.32
C HIS A 37 -1.90 -23.82 -0.39
N PRO A 38 -1.01 -24.69 -0.92
CA PRO A 38 0.39 -24.32 -1.07
C PRO A 38 0.44 -23.11 -1.97
N TYR A 39 0.63 -21.93 -1.38
CA TYR A 39 0.78 -20.66 -2.08
C TYR A 39 2.14 -20.73 -2.74
N LYS A 40 2.16 -21.39 -3.90
CA LYS A 40 3.27 -21.30 -4.82
C LYS A 40 3.28 -19.83 -5.25
N LEU A 41 4.01 -18.98 -4.53
CA LEU A 41 4.59 -17.74 -5.04
C LEU A 41 5.65 -18.17 -6.06
N GLN A 42 5.16 -18.78 -7.12
CA GLN A 42 5.94 -19.03 -8.31
C GLN A 42 6.00 -17.64 -8.93
N TYR A 43 7.15 -16.97 -8.80
CA TYR A 43 7.50 -15.80 -9.61
C TYR A 43 7.49 -16.26 -11.07
N VAL A 44 6.30 -16.40 -11.64
CA VAL A 44 6.09 -16.62 -13.07
C VAL A 44 5.96 -15.23 -13.63
N GLN A 45 7.06 -14.77 -14.20
CA GLN A 45 7.19 -13.73 -15.22
C GLN A 45 5.92 -12.85 -15.37
N ASP A 46 5.88 -11.80 -14.56
CA ASP A 46 5.19 -10.51 -14.67
C ASP A 46 3.67 -10.40 -14.92
N ASP A 47 2.95 -11.44 -15.35
CA ASP A 47 1.52 -11.27 -15.73
C ASP A 47 0.52 -11.90 -14.75
N ILE A 48 0.88 -13.02 -14.13
CA ILE A 48 -0.03 -13.75 -13.22
C ILE A 48 -0.04 -13.10 -11.82
N ALA A 49 1.11 -12.63 -11.37
CA ALA A 49 1.24 -11.92 -10.10
C ALA A 49 0.45 -10.61 -10.12
N LEU A 50 0.54 -9.85 -11.23
CA LEU A 50 -0.20 -8.61 -11.40
C LEU A 50 -1.70 -8.87 -11.28
N LYS A 51 -2.27 -9.79 -12.07
CA LYS A 51 -3.72 -10.12 -12.00
C LYS A 51 -4.18 -10.56 -10.60
N PHE A 52 -3.33 -11.28 -9.86
CA PHE A 52 -3.64 -11.69 -8.50
C PHE A 52 -3.63 -10.52 -7.51
N VAL A 53 -2.64 -9.63 -7.60
CA VAL A 53 -2.55 -8.38 -6.84
C VAL A 53 -3.76 -7.49 -7.13
N TRP A 54 -4.10 -7.27 -8.41
CA TRP A 54 -5.30 -6.51 -8.81
C TRP A 54 -6.59 -7.10 -8.24
N ARG A 55 -6.72 -8.43 -8.22
CA ARG A 55 -7.89 -9.10 -7.63
C ARG A 55 -8.00 -8.87 -6.13
N ILE A 56 -6.87 -8.88 -5.41
CA ILE A 56 -6.82 -8.58 -3.97
C ILE A 56 -7.16 -7.12 -3.72
N LEU A 57 -6.56 -6.19 -4.47
CA LEU A 57 -6.83 -4.75 -4.34
C LEU A 57 -8.31 -4.45 -4.58
N LYS A 58 -8.89 -4.99 -5.66
CA LYS A 58 -10.31 -4.80 -5.99
C LYS A 58 -11.25 -5.40 -4.93
N LYS A 59 -10.94 -6.59 -4.41
CA LYS A 59 -11.73 -7.23 -3.34
C LYS A 59 -11.76 -6.37 -2.06
N ASN A 60 -10.64 -5.74 -1.74
CA ASN A 60 -10.51 -4.89 -0.56
C ASN A 60 -10.86 -3.41 -0.84
N LYS A 61 -11.34 -3.07 -2.04
CA LYS A 61 -11.65 -1.70 -2.48
C LYS A 61 -10.45 -0.74 -2.35
N PHE A 62 -9.24 -1.26 -2.49
CA PHE A 62 -8.04 -0.43 -2.56
C PHE A 62 -7.91 0.14 -3.97
N HIS A 63 -7.89 1.47 -4.03
CA HIS A 63 -7.65 2.21 -5.26
C HIS A 63 -6.17 2.59 -5.34
N PRO A 64 -5.52 2.46 -6.50
CA PRO A 64 -4.16 2.97 -6.67
C PRO A 64 -4.14 4.47 -6.36
N TYR A 65 -3.34 4.87 -5.38
CA TYR A 65 -3.10 6.28 -5.08
C TYR A 65 -1.98 6.80 -5.99
N LYS A 66 -2.16 8.01 -6.53
CA LYS A 66 -1.08 8.72 -7.21
C LYS A 66 -0.17 9.29 -6.13
N LEU A 67 1.12 8.92 -6.17
CA LEU A 67 2.11 9.51 -5.27
C LEU A 67 2.18 11.01 -5.56
N GLN A 68 1.94 11.82 -4.52
CA GLN A 68 2.09 13.28 -4.58
C GLN A 68 3.25 13.66 -3.68
N TYR A 69 4.30 14.24 -4.26
CA TYR A 69 5.37 14.85 -3.49
C TYR A 69 4.86 16.17 -2.91
N VAL A 70 4.89 16.27 -1.59
CA VAL A 70 4.55 17.47 -0.84
C VAL A 70 5.74 17.83 0.03
N GLN A 71 5.85 19.10 0.42
CA GLN A 71 6.89 19.54 1.34
C GLN A 71 6.75 18.80 2.67
N GLU A 72 7.88 18.30 3.20
CA GLU A 72 7.93 17.65 4.50
C GLU A 72 7.59 18.66 5.60
N LEU A 73 6.71 18.27 6.51
CA LEU A 73 6.36 19.07 7.69
C LEU A 73 7.43 18.86 8.75
N GLN A 74 7.98 19.96 9.27
CA GLN A 74 8.92 19.92 10.38
C GLN A 74 8.17 19.88 11.72
N ASP A 75 8.88 19.57 12.79
CA ASP A 75 8.31 19.57 14.14
C ASP A 75 7.71 20.96 14.47
N GLY A 76 6.45 20.95 14.94
CA GLY A 76 5.70 22.16 15.25
C GLY A 76 4.92 22.77 14.08
N ASP A 77 5.13 22.34 12.83
CA ASP A 77 4.44 22.92 11.67
C ASP A 77 2.95 22.59 11.66
N VAL A 78 2.59 21.40 12.14
CA VAL A 78 1.20 20.98 12.24
C VAL A 78 0.44 21.92 13.18
N GLU A 79 0.99 22.19 14.35
CA GLU A 79 0.42 23.08 15.35
C GLU A 79 0.31 24.52 14.84
N ARG A 80 1.36 25.03 14.17
CA ARG A 80 1.36 26.37 13.57
C ARG A 80 0.29 26.51 12.49
N ARG A 81 0.16 25.50 11.61
CA ARG A 81 -0.83 25.48 10.53
C ARG A 81 -2.25 25.42 11.07
N ILE A 82 -2.51 24.54 12.04
CA ILE A 82 -3.81 24.45 12.71
C ILE A 82 -4.16 25.78 13.37
N GLY A 83 -3.25 26.34 14.17
CA GLY A 83 -3.49 27.61 14.84
C GLY A 83 -3.72 28.77 13.87
N PHE A 84 -3.06 28.78 12.71
CA PHE A 84 -3.37 29.74 11.65
C PHE A 84 -4.80 29.56 11.13
N CYS A 85 -5.20 28.34 10.77
CA CYS A 85 -6.55 28.05 10.28
C CYS A 85 -7.62 28.44 11.30
N GLU A 86 -7.44 28.09 12.57
CA GLU A 86 -8.37 28.44 13.66
C GLU A 86 -8.54 29.96 13.79
N ARG A 87 -7.43 30.71 13.79
CA ARG A 87 -7.48 32.17 13.84
C ARG A 87 -8.19 32.77 12.62
N MET A 88 -7.89 32.26 11.42
CA MET A 88 -8.52 32.73 10.20
C MET A 88 -10.03 32.45 10.18
N MET A 89 -10.46 31.26 10.62
CA MET A 89 -11.89 30.92 10.73
C MET A 89 -12.60 31.86 11.71
N ALA A 90 -12.04 32.08 12.90
CA ALA A 90 -12.63 32.99 13.88
C ALA A 90 -12.73 34.44 13.37
N LEU A 91 -11.73 34.91 12.60
CA LEU A 91 -11.78 36.24 11.98
C LEU A 91 -12.86 36.34 10.90
N ILE A 92 -13.07 35.29 10.12
CA ILE A 92 -14.12 35.23 9.09
C ILE A 92 -15.50 35.19 9.73
N ASP A 93 -15.67 34.44 10.82
CA ASP A 93 -16.94 34.37 11.55
C ASP A 93 -17.36 35.74 12.11
N VAL A 94 -16.41 36.50 12.65
CA VAL A 94 -16.67 37.85 13.21
C VAL A 94 -16.76 38.91 12.12
N ARG A 95 -16.00 38.78 11.02
CA ARG A 95 -15.95 39.73 9.91
C ARG A 95 -15.98 38.96 8.58
N PRO A 96 -17.18 38.67 8.05
CA PRO A 96 -17.32 37.90 6.81
C PRO A 96 -16.62 38.53 5.60
N MET A 97 -16.41 39.86 5.61
CA MET A 97 -15.73 40.58 4.54
C MET A 97 -14.20 40.59 4.64
N PHE A 98 -13.63 40.06 5.73
CA PHE A 98 -12.19 40.07 5.98
C PHE A 98 -11.36 39.45 4.84
N PRO A 99 -11.73 38.31 4.21
CA PRO A 99 -10.95 37.73 3.12
C PRO A 99 -10.76 38.67 1.92
N TYR A 100 -11.72 39.54 1.65
CA TYR A 100 -11.66 40.49 0.53
C TYR A 100 -10.72 41.67 0.78
N GLN A 101 -10.23 41.82 2.01
CA GLN A 101 -9.27 42.86 2.40
C GLN A 101 -7.82 42.35 2.33
N ILE A 102 -7.62 41.05 2.06
CA ILE A 102 -6.30 40.44 2.00
C ILE A 102 -5.78 40.51 0.57
N ILE A 103 -4.61 41.12 0.40
CA ILE A 103 -3.85 41.09 -0.86
C ILE A 103 -2.69 40.12 -0.65
N PHE A 104 -2.75 38.99 -1.34
CA PHE A 104 -1.67 38.01 -1.34
C PHE A 104 -0.61 38.39 -2.38
N THR A 105 0.65 38.26 -2.01
CA THR A 105 1.81 38.46 -2.89
C THR A 105 2.76 37.29 -2.74
N ASP A 106 3.35 36.84 -3.84
CA ASP A 106 4.36 35.79 -3.85
C ASP A 106 5.36 36.05 -4.98
N GLU A 107 6.55 35.49 -4.87
CA GLU A 107 7.58 35.55 -5.89
C GLU A 107 7.68 34.19 -6.61
N ALA A 108 7.66 34.22 -7.93
CA ALA A 108 7.82 33.02 -8.76
C ALA A 108 9.04 33.17 -9.66
N THR A 109 9.85 32.11 -9.75
CA THR A 109 10.98 32.02 -10.67
C THR A 109 10.54 31.32 -11.95
N PHE A 110 10.81 31.92 -13.10
CA PHE A 110 10.52 31.34 -14.42
C PHE A 110 11.82 31.02 -15.15
N THR A 111 11.98 29.78 -15.58
CA THR A 111 13.14 29.33 -16.37
C THR A 111 12.72 29.03 -17.81
N LEU A 112 13.56 29.41 -18.78
CA LEU A 112 13.30 29.16 -20.22
C LEU A 112 13.33 27.66 -20.58
N THR A 113 13.96 26.85 -19.74
CA THR A 113 14.23 25.43 -19.97
C THR A 113 13.41 24.48 -19.09
N GLY A 114 12.62 25.00 -18.14
CA GLY A 114 11.78 24.18 -17.27
C GLY A 114 12.55 23.34 -16.25
N GLU A 115 13.78 23.75 -15.92
CA GLU A 115 14.46 23.31 -14.68
C GLU A 115 13.95 24.09 -13.48
#